data_AF-A0A0Q9WQZ1-F1
#
_entry.id   AF-A0A0Q9WQZ1-F1
#
_cell.length_a   1.000
_cell.length_b   1.000
_cell.length_c   1.000
_cell.angle_alpha   90.00
_cell.angle_beta   90.00
_cell.angle_gamma   90.00
#
_symmetry.space_group_name_H-M   'P 1'
#
loop_
_entity.id
_entity.type
_entity.pdbx_description
1 polymer ?
#
loop_
_entity_poly.entity_id
_entity_poly.type
_entity_poly.pdbx_seq_one_letter_code
_entity_poly.pdbx_strand_id
1 'polypeptide(L)'
;MLLILGDPEIQNQRLELLNDCFNYSDMLKPTMIDYATRELLDNLKFAASLAENHTDYDYMLYLLWAIPHIITASETGKMISLGLLRAFIAELTSSSPVVMHIYRNISEVWQMFKTLKVEAILDEWTLKKTYTLVKSFALILAAAALNSNNAALKQAGYRGFELPQAETCTEISEWFKILRNKLEEKHKADKCKAGLMLVRFIDFNILNLLPEAGNEIASEAGNEAVRNKRISF
;
A
#
# COMPACT_ATOMS: atom_id res chain seq x y z
N MET A 1 -9.96 5.59 -20.68
CA MET A 1 -11.18 5.69 -19.87
C MET A 1 -10.77 6.17 -18.49
N LEU A 2 -10.68 7.49 -18.29
CA LEU A 2 -10.24 8.13 -17.04
C LEU A 2 -11.17 9.31 -16.69
N LEU A 3 -12.41 9.22 -17.18
CA LEU A 3 -13.51 10.17 -17.00
C LEU A 3 -14.84 9.39 -16.98
N ILE A 4 -14.92 8.45 -16.05
CA ILE A 4 -16.19 8.09 -15.42
C ILE A 4 -15.90 8.36 -13.94
N LEU A 5 -15.80 9.62 -13.51
CA LEU A 5 -16.96 10.38 -13.04
C LEU A 5 -17.98 9.40 -12.46
N GLY A 6 -17.61 8.89 -11.29
CA GLY A 6 -18.40 7.94 -10.54
C GLY A 6 -19.75 8.54 -10.27
N ASP A 7 -20.78 7.75 -10.56
CA ASP A 7 -22.14 8.01 -10.15
C ASP A 7 -22.18 8.55 -8.71
N PRO A 8 -22.81 9.71 -8.46
CA PRO A 8 -22.96 10.29 -7.13
C PRO A 8 -23.57 9.29 -6.13
N GLU A 9 -24.42 8.39 -6.61
CA GLU A 9 -25.06 7.36 -5.80
C GLU A 9 -24.03 6.31 -5.33
N ILE A 10 -23.10 5.92 -6.22
CA ILE A 10 -21.97 5.04 -5.89
C ILE A 10 -20.98 5.75 -4.94
N GLN A 11 -20.78 7.07 -5.08
CA GLN A 11 -19.93 7.84 -4.15
C GLN A 11 -20.57 7.97 -2.76
N ASN A 12 -21.89 8.17 -2.67
CA ASN A 12 -22.61 8.22 -1.41
C ASN A 12 -22.64 6.86 -0.71
N GLN A 13 -22.91 5.77 -1.43
CA GLN A 13 -22.81 4.40 -0.88
C GLN A 13 -21.40 4.09 -0.38
N ARG A 14 -20.36 4.57 -1.08
CA ARG A 14 -18.97 4.48 -0.63
C ARG A 14 -18.76 5.25 0.68
N LEU A 15 -19.28 6.47 0.79
CA LEU A 15 -19.18 7.29 2.02
C LEU A 15 -19.97 6.70 3.20
N GLU A 16 -21.12 6.08 2.96
CA GLU A 16 -21.89 5.36 3.98
C GLU A 16 -21.12 4.13 4.48
N LEU A 17 -20.56 3.31 3.59
CA LEU A 17 -19.68 2.19 3.98
C LEU A 17 -18.47 2.69 4.81
N LEU A 18 -17.90 3.85 4.43
CA LEU A 18 -16.80 4.45 5.16
C LEU A 18 -17.19 4.89 6.56
N ASN A 19 -18.36 5.52 6.71
CA ASN A 19 -18.89 5.90 8.01
C ASN A 19 -19.22 4.67 8.86
N ASP A 20 -19.88 3.66 8.31
CA ASP A 20 -20.27 2.47 9.08
C ASP A 20 -19.06 1.62 9.49
N CYS A 21 -18.02 1.53 8.65
CA CYS A 21 -16.83 0.73 8.94
C CYS A 21 -15.77 1.46 9.79
N PHE A 22 -15.72 2.80 9.77
CA PHE A 22 -14.57 3.55 10.32
C PHE A 22 -14.91 4.65 11.33
N ASN A 23 -16.15 4.74 11.83
CA ASN A 23 -16.54 5.69 12.91
C ASN A 23 -15.94 5.36 14.29
N TYR A 24 -14.82 4.65 14.35
CA TYR A 24 -14.12 4.40 15.60
C TYR A 24 -13.28 5.62 15.94
N SER A 25 -13.75 6.42 16.92
CA SER A 25 -12.97 7.51 17.52
C SER A 25 -11.74 6.99 18.30
N ASP A 26 -11.79 5.72 18.70
CA ASP A 26 -10.81 5.11 19.60
C ASP A 26 -9.77 4.29 18.82
N MET A 27 -8.51 4.37 19.25
CA MET A 27 -7.44 3.52 18.76
C MET A 27 -7.70 2.07 19.19
N LEU A 28 -8.09 1.22 18.25
CA LEU A 28 -8.29 -0.21 18.53
C LEU A 28 -6.95 -0.90 18.82
N LYS A 29 -6.97 -1.92 19.68
CA LYS A 29 -5.79 -2.76 19.93
C LYS A 29 -5.39 -3.50 18.65
N PRO A 30 -4.09 -3.82 18.44
CA PRO A 30 -3.65 -4.48 17.20
C PRO A 30 -4.39 -5.79 16.88
N THR A 31 -4.79 -6.57 17.89
CA THR A 31 -5.59 -7.79 17.70
C THR A 31 -7.02 -7.52 17.23
N MET A 32 -7.63 -6.42 17.68
CA MET A 32 -8.95 -5.98 17.23
C MET A 32 -8.89 -5.51 15.78
N ILE A 33 -7.80 -4.85 15.37
CA ILE A 33 -7.62 -4.49 13.97
C ILE A 33 -7.44 -5.73 13.09
N ASP A 34 -6.69 -6.75 13.51
CA ASP A 34 -6.55 -7.99 12.71
C ASP A 34 -7.89 -8.67 12.51
N TYR A 35 -8.68 -8.78 13.57
CA TYR A 35 -10.04 -9.29 13.49
C TYR A 35 -10.90 -8.46 12.52
N ALA A 36 -10.97 -7.14 12.71
CA ALA A 36 -11.75 -6.25 11.86
C ALA A 36 -11.29 -6.27 10.39
N THR A 37 -9.99 -6.35 10.15
CA THR A 37 -9.41 -6.43 8.80
C THR A 37 -9.80 -7.72 8.10
N ARG A 38 -9.73 -8.85 8.81
CA ARG A 38 -10.12 -10.17 8.27
C ARG A 38 -11.62 -10.23 8.01
N GLU A 39 -12.43 -9.82 8.97
CA GLU A 39 -13.88 -9.79 8.83
C GLU A 39 -14.32 -8.91 7.66
N LEU A 40 -13.73 -7.71 7.54
CA LEU A 40 -14.00 -6.83 6.40
C LEU A 40 -13.56 -7.45 5.07
N LEU A 41 -12.39 -8.09 5.02
CA LEU A 41 -11.92 -8.77 3.81
C LEU A 41 -12.86 -9.91 3.40
N ASP A 42 -13.28 -10.75 4.34
CA ASP A 42 -14.16 -11.89 4.10
C ASP A 42 -15.55 -11.41 3.65
N ASN A 43 -16.10 -10.38 4.29
CA ASN A 43 -17.37 -9.78 3.91
C ASN A 43 -17.33 -9.18 2.50
N LEU A 44 -16.22 -8.54 2.12
CA LEU A 44 -16.06 -7.98 0.78
C LEU A 44 -15.90 -9.05 -0.29
N LYS A 45 -15.16 -10.12 0.00
CA LYS A 45 -15.06 -11.30 -0.87
C LYS A 45 -16.43 -11.95 -1.06
N PHE A 46 -17.18 -12.10 0.02
CA PHE A 46 -18.53 -12.63 -0.02
C PHE A 46 -19.46 -11.72 -0.84
N ALA A 47 -19.48 -10.41 -0.59
CA ALA A 47 -20.29 -9.47 -1.34
C ALA A 47 -19.94 -9.49 -2.85
N ALA A 48 -18.66 -9.61 -3.18
CA ALA A 48 -18.20 -9.69 -4.56
C ALA A 48 -18.59 -11.01 -5.24
N SER A 49 -18.63 -12.13 -4.51
CA SER A 49 -19.03 -13.43 -5.07
C SER A 49 -20.52 -13.52 -5.39
N LEU A 50 -21.35 -12.66 -4.79
CA LEU A 50 -22.78 -12.55 -5.09
C LEU A 50 -23.06 -11.82 -6.40
N ALA A 51 -22.08 -11.13 -6.99
CA ALA A 51 -22.28 -10.33 -8.19
C ALA A 51 -22.00 -11.15 -9.47
N GLU A 52 -23.02 -11.28 -10.32
CA GLU A 52 -23.07 -12.23 -11.46
C GLU A 52 -21.94 -12.07 -12.51
N ASN A 53 -21.25 -10.92 -12.57
CA ASN A 53 -20.24 -10.61 -13.59
C ASN A 53 -18.88 -10.17 -13.01
N HIS A 54 -18.61 -10.43 -11.73
CA HIS A 54 -17.35 -9.99 -11.12
C HIS A 54 -16.21 -10.97 -11.40
N THR A 55 -15.03 -10.39 -11.67
CA THR A 55 -13.77 -11.13 -11.66
C THR A 55 -13.23 -11.24 -10.23
N ASP A 56 -12.40 -12.24 -9.95
CA ASP A 56 -11.78 -12.52 -8.64
C ASP A 56 -11.07 -11.31 -8.00
N TYR A 57 -10.82 -10.21 -8.73
CA TYR A 57 -10.05 -9.05 -8.28
C TYR A 57 -10.83 -7.73 -8.28
N ASP A 58 -12.11 -7.71 -8.68
CA ASP A 58 -12.85 -6.45 -8.81
C ASP A 58 -13.12 -5.80 -7.43
N TYR A 59 -13.27 -6.58 -6.36
CA TYR A 59 -13.39 -6.04 -4.99
C TYR A 59 -12.10 -5.35 -4.54
N MET A 60 -10.93 -5.85 -4.94
CA MET A 60 -9.65 -5.20 -4.64
C MET A 60 -9.57 -3.83 -5.32
N LEU A 61 -9.99 -3.76 -6.59
CA LEU A 61 -10.03 -2.50 -7.34
C LEU A 61 -10.98 -1.49 -6.68
N TYR A 62 -12.17 -1.92 -6.28
CA TYR A 62 -13.14 -1.09 -5.56
C TYR A 62 -12.52 -0.51 -4.28
N LEU A 63 -11.92 -1.36 -3.43
CA LEU A 63 -11.29 -0.90 -2.20
C LEU A 63 -10.10 0.03 -2.45
N LEU A 64 -9.29 -0.22 -3.47
CA LEU A 64 -8.17 0.67 -3.81
C LEU A 64 -8.61 2.10 -4.17
N TRP A 65 -9.88 2.32 -4.52
CA TRP A 65 -10.43 3.66 -4.68
C TRP A 65 -10.84 4.30 -3.35
N ALA A 66 -11.33 3.52 -2.40
CA ALA A 66 -11.78 4.01 -1.10
C ALA A 66 -10.63 4.22 -0.10
N ILE A 67 -9.59 3.40 -0.16
CA ILE A 67 -8.48 3.35 0.80
C ILE A 67 -7.80 4.70 1.07
N PRO A 68 -7.50 5.56 0.08
CA PRO A 68 -6.91 6.87 0.36
C PRO A 68 -7.77 7.72 1.30
N HIS A 69 -9.10 7.65 1.15
CA HIS A 69 -10.04 8.38 2.02
C HIS A 69 -10.06 7.77 3.43
N ILE A 70 -10.05 6.44 3.55
CA ILE A 70 -10.00 5.73 4.84
C ILE A 70 -8.73 6.10 5.62
N ILE A 71 -7.58 6.05 4.95
CA ILE A 71 -6.27 6.33 5.54
C ILE A 71 -6.22 7.72 6.17
N THR A 72 -6.90 8.69 5.56
CA THR A 72 -6.96 10.07 6.06
C THR A 72 -8.05 10.32 7.09
N ALA A 73 -9.06 9.45 7.19
CA ALA A 73 -10.24 9.68 8.02
C ALA A 73 -10.02 9.37 9.51
N SER A 74 -9.29 8.28 9.82
CA SER A 74 -9.01 7.89 11.22
C SER A 74 -7.75 7.04 11.34
N GLU A 75 -7.13 7.03 12.52
CA GLU A 75 -5.95 6.20 12.79
C GLU A 75 -6.29 4.70 12.77
N THR A 76 -7.46 4.33 13.28
CA THR A 76 -7.98 2.95 13.18
C THR A 76 -8.22 2.56 11.73
N GLY A 77 -8.85 3.43 10.92
CA GLY A 77 -9.10 3.19 9.50
C GLY A 77 -7.81 3.08 8.69
N LYS A 78 -6.81 3.91 8.99
CA LYS A 78 -5.45 3.81 8.43
C LYS A 78 -4.88 2.41 8.64
N MET A 79 -5.02 1.86 9.83
CA MET A 79 -4.48 0.54 10.15
C MET A 79 -5.21 -0.61 9.49
N ILE A 80 -6.54 -0.57 9.46
CA ILE A 80 -7.33 -1.55 8.71
C ILE A 80 -6.97 -1.49 7.22
N SER A 81 -6.85 -0.28 6.67
CA SER A 81 -6.49 -0.08 5.25
C SER A 81 -5.13 -0.68 4.91
N LEU A 82 -4.11 -0.46 5.75
CA LEU A 82 -2.79 -1.05 5.54
C LEU A 82 -2.82 -2.58 5.63
N GLY A 83 -3.62 -3.13 6.56
CA GLY A 83 -3.88 -4.56 6.64
C GLY A 83 -4.53 -5.12 5.36
N LEU A 84 -5.54 -4.44 4.82
CA LEU A 84 -6.20 -4.83 3.56
C LEU A 84 -5.25 -4.78 2.37
N LEU A 85 -4.44 -3.70 2.23
CA LEU A 85 -3.44 -3.58 1.16
C LEU A 85 -2.43 -4.73 1.21
N ARG A 86 -1.99 -5.11 2.41
CA ARG A 86 -1.10 -6.27 2.61
C ARG A 86 -1.79 -7.58 2.23
N ALA A 87 -3.06 -7.73 2.58
CA ALA A 87 -3.88 -8.88 2.18
C ALA A 87 -3.91 -9.04 0.66
N PHE A 88 -4.11 -7.94 -0.06
CA PHE A 88 -4.16 -7.95 -1.53
C PHE A 88 -2.83 -8.39 -2.12
N ILE A 89 -1.73 -7.82 -1.62
CA ILE A 89 -0.39 -8.20 -2.09
C ILE A 89 -0.16 -9.70 -1.87
N ALA A 90 -0.48 -10.21 -0.68
CA ALA A 90 -0.27 -11.61 -0.36
C ALA A 90 -1.14 -12.56 -1.17
N GLU A 91 -2.38 -12.19 -1.47
CA GLU A 91 -3.26 -12.96 -2.34
C GLU A 91 -2.73 -12.99 -3.78
N LEU A 92 -2.25 -11.84 -4.27
CA LEU A 92 -1.65 -11.73 -5.60
C LEU A 92 -0.30 -12.47 -5.71
N THR A 93 0.47 -12.54 -4.64
CA THR A 93 1.78 -13.22 -4.57
C THR A 93 1.67 -14.67 -4.05
N SER A 94 0.45 -15.18 -3.81
CA SER A 94 0.23 -16.50 -3.19
C SER A 94 1.03 -16.71 -1.88
N SER A 95 1.24 -15.63 -1.11
CA SER A 95 2.04 -15.60 0.11
C SER A 95 1.13 -15.66 1.35
N SER A 96 0.49 -16.80 1.57
CA SER A 96 -0.35 -17.08 2.76
C SER A 96 0.42 -17.94 3.78
N PRO A 97 0.22 -17.75 5.11
CA PRO A 97 -0.69 -16.82 5.76
C PRO A 97 -0.09 -15.43 6.02
N VAL A 98 -0.94 -14.39 5.96
CA VAL A 98 -0.59 -13.04 6.41
C VAL A 98 -1.04 -12.82 7.84
N VAL A 99 -0.12 -12.38 8.67
CA VAL A 99 -0.41 -11.86 10.01
C VAL A 99 -0.78 -10.38 9.88
N MET A 100 -2.03 -10.00 10.19
CA MET A 100 -2.52 -8.62 10.04
C MET A 100 -2.33 -7.79 11.33
N HIS A 101 -2.26 -8.41 12.52
CA HIS A 101 -2.11 -7.69 13.81
C HIS A 101 -0.71 -7.13 14.07
N ILE A 102 0.28 -7.55 13.28
CA ILE A 102 1.63 -7.01 13.36
C ILE A 102 1.80 -6.24 12.06
N TYR A 103 1.62 -4.92 12.13
CA TYR A 103 1.98 -4.03 11.03
C TYR A 103 3.50 -4.08 10.92
N ARG A 104 3.97 -4.83 9.95
CA ARG A 104 5.39 -5.06 9.72
C ARG A 104 5.84 -4.14 8.59
N ASN A 105 7.13 -3.82 8.60
CA ASN A 105 7.75 -2.82 7.74
C ASN A 105 7.60 -3.13 6.24
N ILE A 106 7.88 -2.11 5.41
CA ILE A 106 7.92 -2.24 3.95
C ILE A 106 8.81 -3.42 3.51
N SER A 107 9.89 -3.70 4.24
CA SER A 107 10.83 -4.78 3.92
C SER A 107 10.16 -6.16 3.88
N GLU A 108 9.11 -6.41 4.68
CA GLU A 108 8.38 -7.67 4.61
C GLU A 108 7.40 -7.75 3.43
N VAL A 109 6.72 -6.64 3.13
CA VAL A 109 5.92 -6.54 1.92
C VAL A 109 6.81 -6.78 0.70
N TRP A 110 8.04 -6.25 0.74
CA TRP A 110 9.05 -6.50 -0.26
C TRP A 110 9.45 -7.98 -0.39
N GLN A 111 9.51 -8.73 0.73
CA GLN A 111 9.75 -10.18 0.67
C GLN A 111 8.66 -10.94 -0.10
N MET A 112 7.42 -10.45 -0.11
CA MET A 112 6.34 -11.03 -0.92
C MET A 112 6.54 -10.68 -2.40
N PHE A 113 6.89 -9.43 -2.70
CA PHE A 113 7.14 -8.95 -4.07
C PHE A 113 8.27 -9.69 -4.77
N LYS A 114 9.39 -9.91 -4.10
CA LYS A 114 10.58 -10.52 -4.72
C LYS A 114 10.37 -11.99 -5.16
N THR A 115 9.29 -12.63 -4.71
CA THR A 115 8.91 -13.97 -5.18
C THR A 115 8.32 -13.95 -6.60
N LEU A 116 7.83 -12.78 -7.05
CA LEU A 116 7.26 -12.62 -8.37
C LEU A 116 8.35 -12.44 -9.43
N LYS A 117 8.21 -13.20 -10.51
CA LYS A 117 8.97 -12.98 -11.74
C LYS A 117 8.28 -11.92 -12.58
N VAL A 118 9.00 -10.88 -12.98
CA VAL A 118 8.45 -9.79 -13.80
C VAL A 118 7.90 -10.32 -15.12
N GLU A 119 8.53 -11.36 -15.68
CA GLU A 119 8.09 -12.03 -16.91
C GLU A 119 6.68 -12.61 -16.75
N ALA A 120 6.43 -13.34 -15.66
CA ALA A 120 5.12 -13.91 -15.37
C ALA A 120 4.04 -12.81 -15.20
N ILE A 121 4.37 -11.68 -14.58
CA ILE A 121 3.46 -10.54 -14.48
C ILE A 121 3.12 -10.01 -15.87
N LEU A 122 4.09 -9.91 -16.77
CA LEU A 122 3.86 -9.35 -18.10
C LEU A 122 3.11 -10.31 -19.01
N ASP A 123 3.37 -11.61 -18.92
CA ASP A 123 2.80 -12.60 -19.83
C ASP A 123 1.42 -13.07 -19.39
N GLU A 124 1.23 -13.27 -18.08
CA GLU A 124 0.04 -13.94 -17.55
C GLU A 124 -0.96 -12.97 -16.92
N TRP A 125 -0.52 -11.81 -16.43
CA TRP A 125 -1.41 -10.94 -15.67
C TRP A 125 -2.13 -9.92 -16.55
N THR A 126 -3.39 -9.66 -16.20
CA THR A 126 -4.12 -8.53 -16.75
C THR A 126 -3.53 -7.22 -16.22
N LEU A 127 -3.66 -6.15 -17.00
CA LEU A 127 -3.21 -4.82 -16.58
C LEU A 127 -3.89 -4.37 -15.27
N LYS A 128 -5.15 -4.77 -15.05
CA LYS A 128 -5.88 -4.55 -13.80
C LYS A 128 -5.16 -5.18 -12.61
N LYS A 129 -4.79 -6.47 -12.72
CA LYS A 129 -4.10 -7.21 -11.67
C LYS A 129 -2.73 -6.58 -11.34
N THR A 130 -1.97 -6.21 -12.37
CA THR A 130 -0.69 -5.50 -12.21
C THR A 130 -0.87 -4.14 -11.55
N TYR A 131 -1.89 -3.37 -11.95
CA TYR A 131 -2.23 -2.10 -11.30
C TYR A 131 -2.59 -2.28 -9.83
N THR A 132 -3.39 -3.30 -9.48
CA THR A 132 -3.75 -3.60 -8.09
C THR A 132 -2.52 -3.82 -7.23
N LEU A 133 -1.57 -4.64 -7.71
CA LEU A 133 -0.32 -4.91 -7.01
C LEU A 133 0.49 -3.63 -6.80
N VAL A 134 0.75 -2.89 -7.89
CA VAL A 134 1.58 -1.68 -7.88
C VAL A 134 0.98 -0.59 -6.98
N LYS A 135 -0.34 -0.35 -7.10
CA LYS A 135 -1.03 0.67 -6.30
C LYS A 135 -1.05 0.29 -4.82
N SER A 136 -1.24 -0.99 -4.49
CA SER A 136 -1.22 -1.43 -3.10
C SER A 136 0.12 -1.14 -2.45
N PHE A 137 1.22 -1.47 -3.13
CA PHE A 137 2.57 -1.17 -2.65
C PHE A 137 2.83 0.33 -2.51
N ALA A 138 2.47 1.12 -3.51
CA ALA A 138 2.65 2.57 -3.47
C ALA A 138 1.92 3.24 -2.29
N LEU A 139 0.70 2.79 -1.99
CA LEU A 139 -0.08 3.30 -0.85
C LEU A 139 0.56 2.92 0.50
N ILE A 140 1.09 1.69 0.63
CA ILE A 140 1.84 1.29 1.83
C ILE A 140 3.10 2.14 2.00
N LEU A 141 3.87 2.33 0.91
CA LEU A 141 5.10 3.13 0.92
C LEU A 141 4.82 4.58 1.33
N ALA A 142 3.81 5.21 0.71
CA ALA A 142 3.42 6.58 1.03
C ALA A 142 2.94 6.70 2.48
N ALA A 143 2.13 5.75 2.97
CA ALA A 143 1.68 5.76 4.35
C ALA A 143 2.83 5.59 5.35
N ALA A 144 3.82 4.74 5.06
CA ALA A 144 5.01 4.62 5.88
C ALA A 144 5.82 5.91 5.90
N ALA A 145 6.08 6.52 4.74
CA ALA A 145 6.81 7.79 4.64
C ALA A 145 6.12 8.92 5.43
N LEU A 146 4.79 9.04 5.31
CA LEU A 146 4.03 10.08 6.03
C LEU A 146 3.95 9.86 7.54
N ASN A 147 4.14 8.63 8.02
CA ASN A 147 3.97 8.28 9.45
C ASN A 147 5.27 7.80 10.12
N SER A 148 6.41 7.83 9.42
CA SER A 148 7.73 7.40 9.92
C SER A 148 8.07 8.06 11.26
N ASN A 149 7.69 9.33 11.41
CA ASN A 149 7.95 10.18 12.58
C ASN A 149 6.74 10.36 13.52
N ASN A 150 5.64 9.61 13.32
CA ASN A 150 4.43 9.75 14.14
C ASN A 150 4.59 9.05 15.51
N ALA A 151 5.02 9.81 16.52
CA ALA A 151 5.24 9.30 17.88
C ALA A 151 3.95 8.81 18.56
N ALA A 152 2.80 9.43 18.30
CA ALA A 152 1.53 9.05 18.90
C ALA A 152 1.10 7.64 18.50
N LEU A 153 1.28 7.28 17.21
CA LEU A 153 1.02 5.92 16.74
C LEU A 153 1.96 4.91 17.38
N LYS A 154 3.26 5.22 17.43
CA LYS A 154 4.24 4.33 18.08
C LYS A 154 3.92 4.10 19.56
N GLN A 155 3.48 5.13 20.28
CA GLN A 155 3.04 5.04 21.69
C GLN A 155 1.76 4.21 21.86
N ALA A 156 0.82 4.32 20.93
CA ALA A 156 -0.40 3.50 20.91
C ALA A 156 -0.17 2.02 20.57
N GLY A 157 1.09 1.61 20.32
CA GLY A 157 1.48 0.23 20.01
C GLY A 157 1.44 -0.11 18.53
N TYR A 158 1.18 0.87 17.67
CA TYR A 158 1.21 0.70 16.23
C TYR A 158 2.64 0.66 15.67
N ARG A 159 2.85 -0.12 14.60
CA ARG A 159 4.17 -0.41 13.98
C ARG A 159 4.05 -0.39 12.46
N GLY A 160 5.13 -0.66 11.72
CA GLY A 160 5.09 -0.88 10.26
C GLY A 160 5.22 0.38 9.42
N PHE A 161 5.58 1.50 10.04
CA PHE A 161 5.86 2.76 9.37
C PHE A 161 7.36 2.98 9.14
N GLU A 162 8.18 1.97 9.48
CA GLU A 162 9.60 2.04 9.24
C GLU A 162 9.88 1.98 7.73
N LEU A 163 10.62 2.98 7.27
CA LEU A 163 11.12 3.04 5.91
C LEU A 163 12.16 1.93 5.67
N PRO A 164 12.33 1.45 4.42
CA PRO A 164 13.28 0.40 4.13
C PRO A 164 14.71 0.91 4.33
N GLN A 165 15.62 0.01 4.68
CA GLN A 165 17.06 0.32 4.68
C GLN A 165 17.56 0.60 3.26
N ALA A 166 18.69 1.29 3.14
CA ALA A 166 19.23 1.73 1.85
C ALA A 166 19.41 0.57 0.83
N GLU A 167 19.87 -0.59 1.29
CA GLU A 167 20.00 -1.79 0.45
C GLU A 167 18.64 -2.26 -0.08
N THR A 168 17.64 -2.37 0.81
CA THR A 168 16.26 -2.73 0.43
C THR A 168 15.63 -1.68 -0.49
N CYS A 169 15.87 -0.39 -0.27
CA CYS A 169 15.41 0.69 -1.18
C CYS A 169 16.00 0.51 -2.58
N THR A 170 17.27 0.10 -2.68
CA THR A 170 17.95 -0.14 -3.95
C THR A 170 17.32 -1.32 -4.68
N GLU A 171 17.12 -2.44 -3.98
CA GLU A 171 16.45 -3.63 -4.55
C GLU A 171 15.04 -3.31 -5.07
N ILE A 172 14.23 -2.60 -4.26
CA ILE A 172 12.87 -2.18 -4.63
C ILE A 172 12.96 -1.29 -5.89
N SER A 173 13.85 -0.30 -5.90
CA SER A 173 14.01 0.63 -7.02
C SER A 173 14.38 -0.09 -8.30
N GLU A 174 15.33 -1.02 -8.26
CA GLU A 174 15.75 -1.80 -9.41
C GLU A 174 14.63 -2.67 -9.97
N TRP A 175 13.90 -3.37 -9.11
CA TRP A 175 12.80 -4.22 -9.54
C TRP A 175 11.67 -3.42 -10.19
N PHE A 176 11.27 -2.28 -9.59
CA PHE A 176 10.25 -1.42 -10.18
C PHE A 176 10.73 -0.75 -11.47
N LYS A 177 12.02 -0.41 -11.61
CA LYS A 177 12.59 0.04 -12.89
C LYS A 177 12.47 -1.03 -13.98
N ILE A 178 12.78 -2.29 -13.66
CA ILE A 178 12.67 -3.40 -14.60
C ILE A 178 11.21 -3.58 -15.04
N LEU A 179 10.28 -3.66 -14.09
CA LEU A 179 8.84 -3.78 -14.40
C LEU A 179 8.36 -2.60 -15.26
N ARG A 180 8.71 -1.37 -14.85
CA ARG A 180 8.33 -0.13 -15.53
C ARG A 180 8.82 -0.09 -16.97
N ASN A 181 10.08 -0.44 -17.22
CA ASN A 181 10.66 -0.44 -18.58
C ASN A 181 9.98 -1.48 -19.47
N LYS A 182 9.78 -2.70 -18.96
CA LYS A 182 9.10 -3.74 -19.74
C LYS A 182 7.62 -3.42 -20.01
N LEU A 183 6.92 -2.79 -19.07
CA LEU A 183 5.55 -2.29 -19.28
C LEU A 183 5.53 -1.19 -20.36
N GLU A 184 6.50 -0.27 -20.34
CA GLU A 184 6.62 0.76 -21.36
C GLU A 184 6.83 0.13 -22.74
N GLU A 185 7.80 -0.78 -22.88
CA GLU A 185 8.06 -1.49 -24.13
C GLU A 185 6.82 -2.20 -24.66
N LYS A 186 6.13 -2.98 -23.81
CA LYS A 186 4.92 -3.74 -24.16
C LYS A 186 3.80 -2.83 -24.67
N HIS A 187 3.59 -1.67 -24.05
CA HIS A 187 2.43 -0.81 -24.33
C HIS A 187 2.72 0.37 -25.26
N LYS A 188 4.00 0.60 -25.61
CA LYS A 188 4.43 1.66 -26.54
C LYS A 188 4.03 1.36 -27.99
N ALA A 189 4.15 0.11 -28.43
CA ALA A 189 3.77 -0.31 -29.78
C ALA A 189 2.26 -0.15 -30.00
N ASP A 190 1.44 -0.61 -29.06
CA ASP A 190 -0.02 -0.61 -29.16
C ASP A 190 -0.68 0.70 -28.71
N LYS A 191 0.13 1.70 -28.29
CA LYS A 191 -0.33 2.98 -27.72
C LYS A 191 -1.40 2.81 -26.62
N CYS A 192 -1.27 1.77 -25.81
CA CYS A 192 -2.24 1.48 -24.75
C CYS A 192 -2.16 2.55 -23.65
N LYS A 193 -3.11 3.50 -23.67
CA LYS A 193 -3.13 4.64 -22.74
C LYS A 193 -3.10 4.21 -21.27
N ALA A 194 -3.83 3.16 -20.91
CA ALA A 194 -3.88 2.65 -19.54
C ALA A 194 -2.52 2.08 -19.09
N GLY A 195 -1.84 1.34 -19.97
CA GLY A 195 -0.50 0.80 -19.70
C GLY A 195 0.53 1.92 -19.50
N LEU A 196 0.51 2.93 -20.37
CA LEU A 196 1.39 4.10 -20.25
C LEU A 196 1.11 4.94 -18.99
N MET A 197 -0.15 4.96 -18.52
CA MET A 197 -0.49 5.61 -17.26
C MET A 197 0.02 4.83 -16.05
N LEU A 198 0.05 3.49 -16.10
CA LEU A 198 0.67 2.67 -15.06
C LEU A 198 2.18 2.90 -14.99
N VAL A 199 2.86 3.01 -16.14
CA VAL A 199 4.29 3.39 -16.20
C VAL A 199 4.54 4.71 -15.47
N ARG A 200 3.78 5.76 -15.81
CA ARG A 200 3.87 7.06 -15.13
C ARG A 200 3.56 6.96 -13.64
N PHE A 201 2.57 6.14 -13.27
CA PHE A 201 2.22 5.94 -11.86
C PHE A 201 3.40 5.38 -11.07
N ILE A 202 4.13 4.38 -11.61
CA ILE A 202 5.33 3.81 -10.99
C ILE A 202 6.42 4.87 -10.82
N ASP A 203 6.66 5.67 -11.87
CA ASP A 203 7.67 6.75 -11.83
C ASP A 203 7.39 7.71 -10.66
N PHE A 204 6.17 8.25 -10.57
CA PHE A 204 5.83 9.27 -9.59
C PHE A 204 5.59 8.74 -8.16
N ASN A 205 4.96 7.58 -8.01
CA ASN A 205 4.45 7.13 -6.71
C ASN A 205 5.33 6.09 -6.03
N ILE A 206 6.38 5.59 -6.70
CA ILE A 206 7.29 4.60 -6.13
C ILE A 206 8.73 5.06 -6.34
N LEU A 207 9.15 5.22 -7.60
CA LEU A 207 10.56 5.47 -7.91
C LEU A 207 11.05 6.84 -7.41
N ASN A 208 10.20 7.87 -7.43
CA ASN A 208 10.55 9.19 -6.88
C ASN A 208 10.46 9.26 -5.34
N LEU A 209 9.67 8.39 -4.70
CA LEU A 209 9.48 8.38 -3.24
C LEU A 209 10.58 7.62 -2.49
N LEU A 210 11.14 6.57 -3.08
CA LEU A 210 12.20 5.76 -2.45
C LEU A 210 13.50 6.53 -2.14
N PRO A 211 13.99 7.44 -3.00
CA PRO A 211 15.16 8.28 -2.70
C PRO A 211 14.93 9.25 -1.54
N GLU A 212 13.72 9.81 -1.42
CA GLU A 212 13.36 10.71 -0.31
C GLU A 212 13.29 9.94 1.02
N ALA A 213 12.74 8.72 0.98
CA ALA A 213 12.70 7.82 2.13
C ALA A 213 14.10 7.40 2.65
N GLY A 214 15.10 7.30 1.79
CA GLY A 214 16.47 6.96 2.17
C GLY A 214 17.26 8.12 2.80
N ASN A 215 16.92 9.37 2.44
CA ASN A 215 17.62 10.56 2.94
C ASN A 215 17.23 10.94 4.37
N GLU A 216 16.01 10.62 4.82
CA GLU A 216 15.60 10.84 6.21
C GLU A 216 16.43 9.99 7.20
N ILE A 217 16.75 8.74 6.83
CA ILE A 217 17.54 7.81 7.67
C ILE A 217 19.00 8.29 7.80
N ALA A 218 19.57 8.89 6.76
CA ALA A 218 20.94 9.41 6.78
C ALA A 218 21.09 10.69 7.63
N SER A 219 20.01 11.45 7.84
CA SER A 219 20.04 12.69 8.61
C SER A 219 20.07 12.45 10.13
N GLU A 220 19.45 11.36 10.62
CA GLU A 220 19.42 11.05 12.05
C GLU A 220 20.78 10.57 12.60
N ALA A 221 21.62 9.93 11.78
CA ALA A 221 22.96 9.50 12.18
C ALA A 221 23.94 10.67 12.44
N GLY A 222 23.61 11.89 12.01
CA GLY A 222 24.47 13.08 12.15
C GLY A 222 24.29 13.89 13.44
N ASN A 223 23.22 13.67 14.21
CA ASN A 223 22.84 14.56 15.31
C ASN A 223 23.15 14.05 16.73
N GLU A 224 23.62 12.81 16.90
CA GLU A 224 23.95 12.28 18.24
C GLU A 224 25.38 12.61 18.73
N ALA A 225 26.27 13.11 17.86
CA ALA A 225 27.67 13.34 18.22
C ALA A 225 27.96 14.64 19.02
N VAL A 226 27.00 15.55 19.20
CA VAL A 226 27.27 16.90 19.74
C VAL A 226 26.74 17.14 21.16
N ARG A 227 26.02 16.19 21.80
CA ARG A 227 25.37 16.45 23.10
C ARG A 227 26.19 16.15 24.36
N ASN A 228 27.46 15.76 24.25
CA ASN A 228 28.33 15.56 25.41
C ASN A 228 29.45 16.61 25.52
N LYS A 229 29.08 17.82 25.93
CA LYS A 229 29.95 18.67 26.76
C LYS A 229 29.18 19.14 27.98
N ARG A 230 29.30 18.36 29.07
CA ARG A 230 29.02 18.84 30.42
C ARG A 230 29.96 20.03 30.68
N ILE A 231 29.38 21.20 30.96
CA ILE A 231 30.08 22.28 31.64
C ILE A 231 29.67 22.17 33.11
N SER A 232 30.62 21.83 33.96
CA SER A 232 30.50 21.90 35.43
C SER A 232 30.77 23.33 35.89
N PHE A 233 29.93 23.84 36.79
CA PHE A 233 30.30 24.91 37.73
C PHE A 233 30.87 24.28 38.99
#